data_AF-A0A3N1CNN9-F1
#
_entry.id   AF-A0A3N1CNN9-F1
#
_cell.length_a   1.000
_cell.length_b   1.000
_cell.length_c   1.000
_cell.angle_alpha   90.00
_cell.angle_beta   90.00
_cell.angle_gamma   90.00
#
_symmetry.space_group_name_H-M   'P 1'
#
loop_
_entity.id
_entity.type
_entity.pdbx_description
1 polymer ?
#
loop_
_entity_poly.entity_id
_entity_poly.type
_entity_poly.pdbx_seq_one_letter_code
_entity_poly.pdbx_strand_id
1 'polypeptide(L)'
;MAGSSGEQWRVEFDANVVFSNGGGLRAREFRLDIPGADIADAEAGELFVRHLGLLMVGEVKISNKRLIREPHKGSRGVPVAGGGRDVVELPEAVMTYAGAVPRLSALVDLPVTLVRTLGAGSGEIGRSQLAPFEVTGTAVVLHSGGGAGLGEDAAAWLADRAPAVVVTDGGGPANGLLTSAGIPVVSAATGLADLPATGTRLHVVPLDPARNPCPVRAYAVAAS
;
A
#
# COMPACT_ATOMS: atom_id res chain seq x y z
N MET A 1 11.80 28.79 -19.67
CA MET A 1 10.74 29.41 -18.86
C MET A 1 10.14 28.31 -17.99
N ALA A 2 10.22 28.46 -16.67
CA ALA A 2 9.78 27.47 -15.69
C ALA A 2 8.34 27.77 -15.25
N GLY A 3 7.47 26.76 -15.26
CA GLY A 3 6.08 26.84 -14.79
C GLY A 3 5.88 26.04 -13.50
N SER A 4 5.71 26.81 -12.42
CA SER A 4 5.19 26.57 -11.06
C SER A 4 5.11 25.17 -10.43
N SER A 5 5.78 25.08 -9.28
CA SER A 5 5.46 24.36 -8.04
C SER A 5 3.97 24.05 -7.84
N GLY A 6 3.62 22.77 -7.74
CA GLY A 6 2.24 22.30 -7.57
C GLY A 6 1.66 22.68 -6.22
N GLU A 7 0.83 23.72 -6.19
CA GLU A 7 -0.03 24.04 -5.06
C GLU A 7 -1.07 22.93 -4.91
N GLN A 8 -1.06 22.21 -3.79
CA GLN A 8 -2.06 21.19 -3.50
C GLN A 8 -3.21 21.81 -2.73
N TRP A 9 -4.41 21.70 -3.29
CA TRP A 9 -5.62 22.29 -2.76
C TRP A 9 -6.50 21.18 -2.20
N ARG A 10 -7.14 21.46 -1.06
CA ARG A 10 -8.20 20.60 -0.52
C ARG A 10 -9.51 21.35 -0.60
N VAL A 11 -10.58 20.63 -0.88
CA VAL A 11 -11.93 21.15 -0.77
C VAL A 11 -12.56 20.57 0.51
N GLU A 12 -13.08 21.46 1.36
CA GLU A 12 -13.90 21.11 2.51
C GLU A 12 -15.36 21.41 2.16
N PHE A 13 -16.27 20.47 2.41
CA PHE A 13 -17.69 20.64 2.07
C PHE A 13 -18.60 19.74 2.92
N ASP A 14 -19.88 20.10 2.93
CA ASP A 14 -20.94 19.22 3.40
C ASP A 14 -21.56 18.49 2.21
N ALA A 15 -21.93 17.22 2.40
CA ALA A 15 -22.57 16.41 1.36
C ALA A 15 -23.85 15.75 1.86
N ASN A 16 -24.85 15.68 1.00
CA ASN A 16 -26.03 14.85 1.18
C ASN A 16 -26.21 13.93 -0.03
N VAL A 17 -26.16 12.63 0.22
CA VAL A 17 -26.25 11.58 -0.79
C VAL A 17 -27.58 10.85 -0.61
N VAL A 18 -28.34 10.69 -1.68
CA VAL A 18 -29.54 9.86 -1.74
C VAL A 18 -29.23 8.62 -2.57
N PHE A 19 -29.46 7.44 -2.01
CA PHE A 19 -29.26 6.19 -2.73
C PHE A 19 -30.51 5.79 -3.51
N SER A 20 -30.34 5.22 -4.71
CA SER A 20 -31.44 4.80 -5.58
C SER A 20 -32.22 3.60 -5.04
N ASN A 21 -31.62 2.83 -4.12
CA ASN A 21 -32.26 1.73 -3.38
C ASN A 21 -32.93 2.18 -2.07
N GLY A 22 -32.98 3.49 -1.80
CA GLY A 22 -33.53 4.06 -0.58
C GLY A 22 -32.48 4.30 0.52
N GLY A 23 -32.75 5.27 1.39
CA GLY A 23 -31.79 5.74 2.39
C GLY A 23 -30.86 6.85 1.88
N GLY A 24 -29.91 7.27 2.71
CA GLY A 24 -28.97 8.32 2.35
C GLY A 24 -27.81 8.47 3.32
N LEU A 25 -26.80 9.22 2.90
CA LEU A 25 -25.58 9.50 3.67
C LEU A 25 -25.39 11.02 3.76
N ARG A 26 -25.09 11.51 4.97
CA ARG A 26 -24.72 12.91 5.19
C ARG A 26 -23.30 13.01 5.72
N ALA A 27 -22.51 13.89 5.13
CA ALA A 27 -21.18 14.27 5.60
C ALA A 27 -21.15 15.76 5.91
N ARG A 28 -20.37 16.14 6.92
CA ARG A 28 -20.13 17.53 7.30
C ARG A 28 -18.64 17.80 7.39
N GLU A 29 -18.22 18.97 6.93
CA GLU A 29 -16.82 19.44 6.94
C GLU A 29 -15.85 18.38 6.36
N PHE A 30 -16.31 17.65 5.35
CA PHE A 30 -15.56 16.57 4.73
C PHE A 30 -14.48 17.14 3.83
N ARG A 31 -13.25 16.64 3.95
CA ARG A 31 -12.09 17.16 3.22
C ARG A 31 -11.66 16.17 2.14
N LEU A 32 -11.47 16.69 0.93
CA LEU A 32 -11.04 15.92 -0.22
C LEU A 32 -9.92 16.65 -0.96
N ASP A 33 -8.88 15.93 -1.35
CA ASP A 33 -7.79 16.46 -2.14
C ASP A 33 -8.23 16.67 -3.59
N ILE A 34 -7.91 17.84 -4.17
CA ILE A 34 -8.31 18.20 -5.54
C ILE A 34 -7.11 18.59 -6.41
N PRO A 35 -7.11 18.18 -7.69
CA PRO A 35 -6.03 18.51 -8.63
C PRO A 35 -6.23 19.92 -9.21
N GLY A 36 -6.05 20.96 -8.40
CA GLY A 36 -6.12 22.35 -8.86
C GLY A 36 -6.77 23.30 -7.86
N ALA A 37 -6.70 24.60 -8.16
CA ALA A 37 -7.19 25.66 -7.27
C ALA A 37 -8.72 25.85 -7.27
N ASP A 38 -9.47 25.00 -8.00
CA ASP A 38 -10.92 25.03 -8.05
C ASP A 38 -11.46 23.65 -8.41
N ILE A 39 -12.73 23.39 -8.08
CA ILE A 39 -13.45 22.18 -8.45
C ILE A 39 -14.95 22.48 -8.51
N ALA A 40 -15.66 21.99 -9.53
CA ALA A 40 -17.11 22.13 -9.59
C ALA A 40 -17.82 21.21 -8.57
N ASP A 41 -19.01 21.58 -8.11
CA ASP A 41 -19.76 20.79 -7.11
C ASP A 41 -20.09 19.37 -7.60
N ALA A 42 -20.42 19.22 -8.87
CA ALA A 42 -20.68 17.91 -9.48
C ALA A 42 -19.42 17.03 -9.45
N GLU A 43 -18.28 17.60 -9.81
CA GLU A 43 -16.99 16.90 -9.81
C GLU A 43 -16.54 16.55 -8.38
N ALA A 44 -16.71 17.46 -7.42
CA ALA A 44 -16.46 17.17 -6.00
C ALA A 44 -17.36 16.04 -5.48
N GLY A 45 -18.63 16.00 -5.93
CA GLY A 45 -19.57 14.91 -5.63
C GLY A 45 -19.13 13.57 -6.22
N GLU A 46 -18.65 13.53 -7.45
CA GLU A 46 -18.12 12.32 -8.09
C GLU A 46 -16.85 11.82 -7.37
N LEU A 47 -15.91 12.71 -7.07
CA LEU A 47 -14.71 12.37 -6.32
C LEU A 47 -15.07 11.84 -4.93
N PHE A 48 -16.05 12.44 -4.25
CA PHE A 48 -16.53 12.00 -2.94
C PHE A 48 -17.13 10.58 -2.98
N VAL A 49 -18.00 10.31 -3.95
CA VAL A 49 -18.59 8.98 -4.16
C VAL A 49 -17.52 7.93 -4.43
N ARG A 50 -16.56 8.26 -5.30
CA ARG A 50 -15.43 7.39 -5.63
C ARG A 50 -14.52 7.12 -4.43
N HIS A 51 -14.18 8.16 -3.67
CA HIS A 51 -13.30 8.07 -2.50
C HIS A 51 -13.88 7.19 -1.39
N LEU A 52 -15.19 7.27 -1.16
CA LEU A 52 -15.89 6.43 -0.16
C LEU A 52 -16.36 5.07 -0.71
N GLY A 53 -16.16 4.79 -2.00
CA GLY A 53 -16.59 3.54 -2.63
C GLY A 53 -18.10 3.32 -2.59
N LEU A 54 -18.89 4.40 -2.66
CA LEU A 54 -20.35 4.30 -2.55
C LEU A 54 -20.96 3.72 -3.84
N LEU A 55 -21.89 2.79 -3.68
CA LEU A 55 -22.64 2.17 -4.78
C LEU A 55 -24.10 2.64 -4.76
N MET A 56 -24.78 2.52 -5.91
CA MET A 56 -26.21 2.86 -6.07
C MET A 56 -26.56 4.30 -5.64
N VAL A 57 -25.66 5.25 -5.91
CA VAL A 57 -25.91 6.67 -5.66
C VAL A 57 -26.87 7.23 -6.71
N GLY A 58 -27.96 7.87 -6.28
CA GLY A 58 -28.92 8.54 -7.14
C GLY A 58 -28.65 10.02 -7.29
N GLU A 59 -28.55 10.76 -6.17
CA GLU A 59 -28.30 12.20 -6.16
C GLU A 59 -27.24 12.55 -5.11
N VAL A 60 -26.33 13.47 -5.44
CA VAL A 60 -25.36 14.06 -4.51
C VAL A 60 -25.52 15.57 -4.52
N LYS A 61 -25.74 16.17 -3.36
CA LYS A 61 -25.74 17.63 -3.18
C LYS A 61 -24.55 18.04 -2.32
N ILE A 62 -23.73 18.92 -2.87
CA ILE A 62 -22.62 19.57 -2.18
C ILE A 62 -23.10 20.93 -1.67
N SER A 63 -22.71 21.28 -0.45
CA SER A 63 -23.01 22.58 0.16
C SER A 63 -21.85 23.02 1.05
N ASN A 64 -21.80 24.30 1.42
CA ASN A 64 -20.75 24.86 2.29
C ASN A 64 -19.33 24.57 1.78
N LYS A 65 -19.16 24.53 0.46
CA LYS A 65 -17.87 24.25 -0.18
C LYS A 65 -16.89 25.39 0.07
N ARG A 66 -15.74 25.05 0.62
CA ARG A 66 -14.63 25.97 0.86
C ARG A 66 -13.33 25.33 0.40
N LEU A 67 -12.58 26.08 -0.39
CA LEU A 67 -11.23 25.70 -0.78
C LEU A 67 -10.27 26.09 0.33
N ILE A 68 -9.48 25.11 0.77
CA ILE A 68 -8.49 25.28 1.82
C ILE A 68 -7.12 25.14 1.17
N ARG A 69 -6.33 26.21 1.30
CA ARG A 69 -4.91 26.23 0.96
C ARG A 69 -4.11 25.92 2.22
N GLU A 70 -3.85 24.65 2.46
CA GLU A 70 -3.00 24.20 3.57
C GLU A 70 -1.62 23.79 3.03
N PRO A 71 -0.55 24.60 3.24
CA PRO A 71 0.81 24.10 3.08
C PRO A 71 1.11 23.16 4.24
N HIS A 72 1.23 21.85 3.99
CA HIS A 72 1.66 20.97 5.07
C HIS A 72 3.15 21.18 5.36
N LYS A 73 3.37 21.62 6.60
CA LYS A 73 4.61 21.77 7.34
C LYS A 73 5.34 20.41 7.34
N GLY A 74 6.31 20.23 6.44
CA GLY A 74 7.24 19.13 6.52
C GLY A 74 8.06 19.25 7.81
N SER A 75 7.84 18.36 8.77
CA SER A 75 8.93 17.94 9.63
C SER A 75 9.85 17.08 8.76
N ARG A 76 10.81 17.75 8.14
CA ARG A 76 12.10 17.17 7.82
C ARG A 76 13.01 18.35 7.45
N GLY A 77 14.07 18.58 8.22
CA GLY A 77 15.33 18.69 7.50
C GLY A 77 15.47 17.34 6.80
N VAL A 78 15.26 17.16 5.52
CA VAL A 78 15.11 18.07 4.37
C VAL A 78 14.17 17.36 3.37
N PRO A 79 13.34 18.05 2.55
CA PRO A 79 12.79 17.45 1.34
C PRO A 79 13.26 18.20 0.09
N VAL A 80 13.92 17.49 -0.80
CA VAL A 80 14.07 17.88 -2.20
C VAL A 80 12.76 17.48 -2.90
N ALA A 81 12.14 18.45 -3.57
CA ALA A 81 10.88 18.30 -4.28
C ALA A 81 11.04 17.47 -5.56
N GLY A 82 10.12 16.54 -5.78
CA GLY A 82 9.83 15.90 -7.06
C GLY A 82 8.41 15.33 -6.98
N GLY A 83 7.57 15.62 -7.98
CA GLY A 83 6.13 15.29 -8.02
C GLY A 83 5.84 13.92 -7.42
N GLY A 84 5.30 13.92 -6.20
CA GLY A 84 5.56 12.82 -5.28
C GLY A 84 4.54 11.72 -5.41
N ARG A 85 4.91 10.61 -6.05
CA ARG A 85 4.30 9.32 -5.73
C ARG A 85 4.28 9.16 -4.21
N ASP A 86 3.16 8.72 -3.63
CA ASP A 86 3.10 8.48 -2.19
C ASP A 86 4.11 7.38 -1.84
N VAL A 87 5.13 7.76 -1.08
CA VAL A 87 6.20 6.84 -0.64
C VAL A 87 5.86 6.35 0.75
N VAL A 88 5.67 5.03 0.87
CA VAL A 88 5.52 4.33 2.14
C VAL A 88 6.85 3.67 2.49
N GLU A 89 7.46 4.06 3.59
CA GLU A 89 8.70 3.45 4.07
C GLU A 89 8.37 2.20 4.89
N LEU A 90 9.17 1.14 4.73
CA LEU A 90 9.10 -0.08 5.53
C LEU A 90 10.37 -0.16 6.39
N PRO A 91 10.42 0.54 7.54
CA PRO A 91 11.63 0.64 8.35
C PRO A 91 11.96 -0.69 9.02
N GLU A 92 13.25 -0.86 9.32
CA GLU A 92 13.82 -2.00 10.08
C GLU A 92 13.64 -3.38 9.45
N ALA A 93 13.13 -3.42 8.22
CA ALA A 93 12.98 -4.64 7.47
C ALA A 93 14.34 -5.33 7.23
N VAL A 94 14.34 -6.65 7.34
CA VAL A 94 15.51 -7.50 7.05
C VAL A 94 15.13 -8.56 6.03
N MET A 95 16.05 -8.88 5.13
CA MET A 95 15.83 -9.86 4.07
C MET A 95 16.67 -11.11 4.29
N THR A 96 16.02 -12.26 4.28
CA THR A 96 16.65 -13.58 4.29
C THR A 96 16.54 -14.20 2.90
N TYR A 97 17.61 -14.81 2.43
CA TYR A 97 17.68 -15.55 1.17
C TYR A 97 18.69 -16.70 1.28
N ALA A 98 18.61 -17.66 0.36
CA ALA A 98 19.58 -18.75 0.25
C ALA A 98 20.45 -18.60 -0.99
N GLY A 99 21.74 -18.96 -0.88
CA GLY A 99 22.67 -18.95 -2.00
C GLY A 99 23.15 -17.56 -2.39
N ALA A 100 23.13 -17.28 -3.70
CA ALA A 100 23.64 -16.02 -4.24
C ALA A 100 22.74 -14.84 -3.85
N VAL A 101 23.37 -13.66 -3.67
CA VAL A 101 22.66 -12.41 -3.43
C VAL A 101 21.68 -12.15 -4.59
N PRO A 102 20.38 -11.88 -4.32
CA PRO A 102 19.44 -11.53 -5.36
C PRO A 102 19.89 -10.29 -6.14
N ARG A 103 19.69 -10.30 -7.47
CA ARG A 103 20.02 -9.14 -8.30
C ARG A 103 19.12 -7.97 -7.92
N LEU A 104 19.70 -6.77 -7.81
CA LEU A 104 18.94 -5.56 -7.50
C LEU A 104 17.77 -5.32 -8.47
N SER A 105 17.96 -5.62 -9.77
CA SER A 105 16.92 -5.51 -10.78
C SER A 105 15.70 -6.41 -10.54
N ALA A 106 15.84 -7.45 -9.72
CA ALA A 106 14.74 -8.35 -9.35
C ALA A 106 14.04 -7.93 -8.05
N LEU A 107 14.52 -6.87 -7.38
CA LEU A 107 14.03 -6.38 -6.09
C LEU A 107 13.50 -4.95 -6.15
N VAL A 108 13.47 -4.32 -7.33
CA VAL A 108 13.06 -2.93 -7.52
C VAL A 108 11.93 -2.82 -8.53
N ASP A 109 11.04 -1.84 -8.33
CA ASP A 109 9.88 -1.57 -9.18
C ASP A 109 8.93 -2.78 -9.32
N LEU A 110 8.87 -3.61 -8.28
CA LEU A 110 8.05 -4.82 -8.28
C LEU A 110 6.57 -4.48 -8.09
N PRO A 111 5.65 -5.03 -8.89
CA PRO A 111 4.22 -4.91 -8.60
C PRO A 111 3.91 -5.57 -7.26
N VAL A 112 3.12 -4.90 -6.42
CA VAL A 112 2.72 -5.44 -5.11
C VAL A 112 1.41 -6.20 -5.23
N THR A 113 1.41 -7.43 -4.71
CA THR A 113 0.22 -8.20 -4.37
C THR A 113 0.02 -8.12 -2.86
N LEU A 114 -0.85 -7.21 -2.41
CA LEU A 114 -1.11 -6.98 -0.99
C LEU A 114 -2.21 -7.92 -0.49
N VAL A 115 -1.87 -8.78 0.47
CA VAL A 115 -2.81 -9.69 1.14
C VAL A 115 -2.98 -9.25 2.58
N ARG A 116 -4.17 -8.76 2.93
CA ARG A 116 -4.51 -8.40 4.31
C ARG A 116 -5.21 -9.57 4.99
N THR A 117 -4.58 -10.12 6.03
CA THR A 117 -5.12 -11.21 6.85
C THR A 117 -5.39 -10.74 8.28
N LEU A 118 -5.80 -9.48 8.41
CA LEU A 118 -6.10 -8.85 9.69
C LEU A 118 -7.25 -9.57 10.39
N GLY A 119 -7.10 -9.83 11.69
CA GLY A 119 -8.10 -10.53 12.49
C GLY A 119 -7.99 -12.05 12.47
N ALA A 120 -6.96 -12.63 11.83
CA ALA A 120 -6.65 -14.07 11.91
C ALA A 120 -6.20 -14.53 13.33
N GLY A 121 -5.96 -13.61 14.27
CA GLY A 121 -5.45 -13.93 15.60
C GLY A 121 -4.02 -14.48 15.55
N SER A 122 -3.64 -15.31 16.53
CA SER A 122 -2.36 -16.06 16.57
C SER A 122 -2.36 -17.28 15.63
N GLY A 123 -3.15 -17.24 14.56
CA GLY A 123 -3.28 -18.33 13.58
C GLY A 123 -2.19 -18.31 12.51
N GLU A 124 -2.34 -19.19 11.52
CA GLU A 124 -1.48 -19.23 10.34
C GLU A 124 -2.21 -18.67 9.12
N ILE A 125 -1.48 -17.94 8.26
CA ILE A 125 -1.94 -17.56 6.94
C ILE A 125 -1.95 -18.82 6.07
N GLY A 126 -3.15 -19.29 5.73
CA GLY A 126 -3.36 -20.50 4.94
C GLY A 126 -3.42 -20.25 3.45
N ARG A 127 -3.21 -21.30 2.65
CA ARG A 127 -3.24 -21.25 1.18
C ARG A 127 -4.53 -20.66 0.62
N SER A 128 -5.68 -20.97 1.22
CA SER A 128 -6.98 -20.47 0.75
C SER A 128 -7.08 -18.94 0.78
N GLN A 129 -6.32 -18.28 1.66
CA GLN A 129 -6.26 -16.81 1.75
C GLN A 129 -5.37 -16.21 0.65
N LEU A 130 -4.44 -16.98 0.08
CA LEU A 130 -3.52 -16.54 -0.97
C LEU A 130 -4.01 -16.91 -2.38
N ALA A 131 -4.73 -18.03 -2.51
CA ALA A 131 -5.17 -18.60 -3.78
C ALA A 131 -5.93 -17.64 -4.73
N PRO A 132 -6.70 -16.63 -4.24
CA PRO A 132 -7.37 -15.68 -5.14
C PRO A 132 -6.45 -14.66 -5.82
N PHE A 133 -5.19 -14.53 -5.40
CA PHE A 133 -4.29 -13.48 -5.83
C PHE A 133 -3.29 -13.96 -6.88
N GLU A 134 -2.94 -13.08 -7.83
CA GLU A 134 -1.81 -13.32 -8.74
C GLU A 134 -0.51 -12.99 -8.00
N VAL A 135 0.36 -14.00 -7.84
CA VAL A 135 1.59 -13.90 -7.03
C VAL A 135 2.86 -14.08 -7.86
N THR A 136 2.73 -14.61 -9.08
CA THR A 136 3.87 -14.95 -9.93
C THR A 136 4.67 -13.71 -10.27
N GLY A 137 5.96 -13.69 -9.91
CA GLY A 137 6.85 -12.56 -10.18
C GLY A 137 6.49 -11.24 -9.48
N THR A 138 5.53 -11.23 -8.56
CA THR A 138 5.15 -10.02 -7.79
C THR A 138 5.87 -9.98 -6.44
N ALA A 139 5.83 -8.81 -5.79
CA ALA A 139 6.11 -8.70 -4.37
C ALA A 139 4.84 -9.05 -3.58
N VAL A 140 4.80 -10.23 -2.97
CA VAL A 140 3.67 -10.66 -2.15
C VAL A 140 3.85 -10.08 -0.76
N VAL A 141 2.96 -9.16 -0.37
CA VAL A 141 3.01 -8.49 0.93
C VAL A 141 1.91 -9.04 1.82
N LEU A 142 2.30 -9.71 2.90
CA LEU A 142 1.41 -10.30 3.89
C LEU A 142 1.29 -9.34 5.08
N HIS A 143 0.09 -8.81 5.30
CA HIS A 143 -0.20 -7.92 6.41
C HIS A 143 -1.17 -8.59 7.39
N SER A 144 -0.62 -9.14 8.47
CA SER A 144 -1.35 -9.81 9.53
C SER A 144 -1.69 -8.91 10.72
N GLY A 145 -1.04 -7.74 10.83
CA GLY A 145 -1.01 -6.94 12.06
C GLY A 145 0.04 -7.42 13.06
N GLY A 146 1.06 -8.15 12.59
CA GLY A 146 2.15 -8.71 13.39
C GLY A 146 1.83 -10.00 14.17
N GLY A 147 0.65 -10.60 13.95
CA GLY A 147 0.16 -11.72 14.76
C GLY A 147 0.25 -13.10 14.12
N ALA A 148 0.05 -13.20 12.79
CA ALA A 148 -0.08 -14.48 12.10
C ALA A 148 1.15 -14.76 11.22
N GLY A 149 1.74 -15.94 11.39
CA GLY A 149 2.82 -16.44 10.53
C GLY A 149 2.28 -17.10 9.26
N LEU A 150 3.14 -17.26 8.26
CA LEU A 150 2.81 -18.06 7.08
C LEU A 150 2.74 -19.56 7.46
N GLY A 151 1.66 -20.24 7.07
CA GLY A 151 1.55 -21.70 7.25
C GLY A 151 2.37 -22.48 6.21
N GLU A 152 2.74 -23.72 6.51
CA GLU A 152 3.61 -24.53 5.64
C GLU A 152 2.98 -24.82 4.26
N ASP A 153 1.69 -25.18 4.20
CA ASP A 153 0.97 -25.41 2.92
C ASP A 153 0.91 -24.13 2.08
N ALA A 154 0.75 -22.97 2.72
CA ALA A 154 0.75 -21.68 2.04
C ALA A 154 2.15 -21.32 1.49
N ALA A 155 3.20 -21.61 2.26
CA ALA A 155 4.58 -21.41 1.83
C ALA A 155 4.96 -22.33 0.67
N ALA A 156 4.59 -23.61 0.71
CA ALA A 156 4.80 -24.55 -0.38
C ALA A 156 4.06 -24.10 -1.65
N TRP A 157 2.81 -23.65 -1.52
CA TRP A 157 2.05 -23.13 -2.65
C TRP A 157 2.67 -21.87 -3.26
N LEU A 158 3.17 -20.94 -2.44
CA LEU A 158 3.91 -19.77 -2.92
C LEU A 158 5.22 -20.17 -3.62
N ALA A 159 5.93 -21.17 -3.09
CA ALA A 159 7.15 -21.69 -3.70
C ALA A 159 6.92 -22.16 -5.14
N ASP A 160 5.83 -22.91 -5.37
CA ASP A 160 5.44 -23.39 -6.69
C ASP A 160 5.07 -22.27 -7.68
N ARG A 161 4.67 -21.09 -7.17
CA ARG A 161 4.24 -19.95 -7.99
C ARG A 161 5.29 -18.88 -8.19
N ALA A 162 6.46 -19.02 -7.54
CA ALA A 162 7.62 -18.16 -7.75
C ALA A 162 7.31 -16.65 -7.73
N PRO A 163 6.80 -16.10 -6.61
CA PRO A 163 6.83 -14.65 -6.40
C PRO A 163 8.28 -14.15 -6.42
N ALA A 164 8.47 -12.88 -6.76
CA ALA A 164 9.80 -12.27 -6.79
C ALA A 164 10.38 -12.11 -5.37
N VAL A 165 9.52 -11.80 -4.40
CA VAL A 165 9.85 -11.64 -2.98
C VAL A 165 8.58 -11.78 -2.15
N VAL A 166 8.71 -12.29 -0.92
CA VAL A 166 7.63 -12.27 0.07
C VAL A 166 7.99 -11.28 1.17
N VAL A 167 7.10 -10.34 1.48
CA VAL A 167 7.23 -9.36 2.56
C VAL A 167 6.21 -9.69 3.63
N THR A 168 6.59 -9.73 4.90
CA THR A 168 5.70 -10.10 5.99
C THR A 168 5.99 -9.32 7.27
N ASP A 169 4.93 -8.91 7.97
CA ASP A 169 4.98 -8.39 9.35
C ASP A 169 4.97 -9.51 10.40
N GLY A 170 4.53 -10.71 10.01
CA GLY A 170 4.53 -11.91 10.84
C GLY A 170 5.80 -12.75 10.70
N GLY A 171 6.20 -13.42 11.78
CA GLY A 171 7.28 -14.42 11.79
C GLY A 171 6.74 -15.85 11.66
N GLY A 172 7.61 -16.81 11.34
CA GLY A 172 7.24 -18.24 11.35
C GLY A 172 8.27 -19.15 10.68
N PRO A 173 8.27 -20.46 10.99
CA PRO A 173 9.22 -21.43 10.45
C PRO A 173 9.06 -21.65 8.94
N ALA A 174 7.85 -21.46 8.40
CA ALA A 174 7.56 -21.68 6.99
C ALA A 174 8.31 -20.73 6.03
N ASN A 175 8.86 -19.61 6.53
CA ASN A 175 9.73 -18.73 5.75
C ASN A 175 10.98 -19.45 5.24
N GLY A 176 11.45 -20.48 5.95
CA GLY A 176 12.57 -21.32 5.50
C GLY A 176 12.27 -22.13 4.23
N LEU A 177 11.00 -22.49 3.99
CA LEU A 177 10.59 -23.19 2.77
C LEU A 177 10.73 -22.28 1.55
N LEU A 178 10.34 -21.01 1.67
CA LEU A 178 10.48 -20.01 0.61
C LEU A 178 11.94 -19.76 0.27
N THR A 179 12.78 -19.54 1.27
CA THR A 179 14.21 -19.28 1.03
C THR A 179 14.92 -20.50 0.43
N SER A 180 14.55 -21.72 0.84
CA SER A 180 15.04 -22.96 0.24
C SER A 180 14.60 -23.13 -1.22
N ALA A 181 13.44 -22.59 -1.59
CA ALA A 181 12.97 -22.51 -2.97
C ALA A 181 13.60 -21.35 -3.77
N GLY A 182 14.53 -20.59 -3.18
CA GLY A 182 15.19 -19.45 -3.82
C GLY A 182 14.40 -18.15 -3.81
N ILE A 183 13.30 -18.08 -3.04
CA ILE A 183 12.47 -16.88 -2.90
C ILE A 183 12.96 -16.07 -1.70
N PRO A 184 13.41 -14.81 -1.89
CA PRO A 184 13.78 -13.94 -0.79
C PRO A 184 12.58 -13.60 0.10
N VAL A 185 12.80 -13.53 1.41
CA VAL A 185 11.79 -13.14 2.39
C VAL A 185 12.23 -11.88 3.13
N VAL A 186 11.44 -10.83 3.05
CA VAL A 186 11.60 -9.61 3.85
C VAL A 186 10.69 -9.72 5.07
N SER A 187 11.28 -9.78 6.25
CA SER A 187 10.55 -9.92 7.52
C SER A 187 10.70 -8.69 8.40
N ALA A 188 9.93 -8.66 9.50
CA ALA A 188 9.82 -7.52 10.42
C ALA A 188 9.37 -6.22 9.74
N ALA A 189 8.69 -6.34 8.59
CA ALA A 189 8.24 -5.21 7.83
C ALA A 189 7.13 -4.47 8.61
N THR A 190 7.33 -3.17 8.84
CA THR A 190 6.34 -2.27 9.44
C THR A 190 5.82 -1.29 8.39
N GLY A 191 4.79 -0.50 8.71
CA GLY A 191 4.18 0.45 7.76
C GLY A 191 3.26 -0.17 6.70
N LEU A 192 3.03 -1.49 6.75
CA LEU A 192 2.17 -2.21 5.80
C LEU A 192 0.69 -1.77 5.83
N ALA A 193 0.24 -1.13 6.91
CA ALA A 193 -1.09 -0.56 7.01
C ALA A 193 -1.33 0.53 5.96
N ASP A 194 -0.31 1.32 5.67
CA ASP A 194 -0.38 2.52 4.82
C ASP A 194 -0.29 2.21 3.32
N LEU A 195 -0.02 0.94 2.95
CA LEU A 195 0.04 0.54 1.55
C LEU A 195 -1.36 0.56 0.90
N PRO A 196 -1.54 1.22 -0.25
CA PRO A 196 -2.76 1.10 -1.03
C PRO A 196 -3.02 -0.34 -1.47
N ALA A 197 -4.31 -0.68 -1.63
CA ALA A 197 -4.73 -2.03 -2.02
C ALA A 197 -4.21 -2.46 -3.40
N THR A 198 -4.02 -1.50 -4.31
CA THR A 198 -3.57 -1.71 -5.69
C THR A 198 -2.68 -0.55 -6.15
N GLY A 199 -1.99 -0.72 -7.29
CA GLY A 199 -1.20 0.37 -7.91
C GLY A 199 0.14 0.65 -7.23
N THR A 200 0.56 -0.20 -6.29
CA THR A 200 1.79 -0.04 -5.51
C THR A 200 2.97 -0.76 -6.15
N ARG A 201 4.12 -0.10 -6.19
CA ARG A 201 5.43 -0.66 -6.60
C ARG A 201 6.35 -0.77 -5.39
N LEU A 202 6.97 -1.92 -5.17
CA LEU A 202 7.91 -2.16 -4.07
C LEU A 202 9.37 -2.07 -4.56
N HIS A 203 10.20 -1.47 -3.72
CA HIS A 203 11.65 -1.47 -3.86
C HIS A 203 12.29 -1.99 -2.57
N VAL A 204 13.19 -2.95 -2.70
CA VAL A 204 13.95 -3.55 -1.60
C VAL A 204 15.43 -3.45 -1.96
N VAL A 205 16.17 -2.65 -1.19
CA VAL A 205 17.60 -2.40 -1.42
C VAL A 205 18.42 -3.06 -0.31
N PRO A 206 19.19 -4.12 -0.61
CA PRO A 206 20.13 -4.72 0.33
C PRO A 206 21.21 -3.72 0.74
N LEU A 207 21.42 -3.54 2.05
CA LEU A 207 22.42 -2.62 2.59
C LEU A 207 23.76 -3.32 2.88
N ASP A 208 23.70 -4.57 3.35
CA ASP A 208 24.88 -5.41 3.62
C ASP A 208 24.61 -6.87 3.21
N PRO A 209 24.78 -7.20 1.91
CA PRO A 209 24.48 -8.54 1.38
C PRO A 209 25.41 -9.65 1.89
N ALA A 210 26.49 -9.33 2.60
CA ALA A 210 27.35 -10.32 3.23
C ALA A 210 26.75 -10.85 4.55
N ARG A 211 25.81 -10.11 5.15
CA ARG A 211 25.11 -10.49 6.37
C ARG A 211 23.79 -11.18 6.02
N ASN A 212 23.45 -12.26 6.74
CA ASN A 212 22.17 -12.96 6.61
C ASN A 212 21.57 -13.21 8.01
N PRO A 213 20.42 -12.63 8.38
CA PRO A 213 19.55 -11.78 7.54
C PRO A 213 20.19 -10.43 7.18
N CYS A 214 20.06 -10.04 5.91
CA CYS A 214 20.60 -8.81 5.35
C CYS A 214 19.71 -7.62 5.73
N PRO A 215 20.24 -6.55 6.35
CA PRO A 215 19.50 -5.30 6.50
C PRO A 215 19.10 -4.76 5.13
N VAL A 216 17.87 -4.28 5.00
CA VAL A 216 17.39 -3.66 3.76
C VAL A 216 16.85 -2.26 3.99
N ARG A 217 16.91 -1.42 2.95
CA ARG A 217 16.01 -0.28 2.82
C ARG A 217 14.87 -0.69 1.91
N ALA A 218 13.67 -0.82 2.48
CA ALA A 218 12.48 -1.15 1.73
C ALA A 218 11.50 0.03 1.74
N TYR A 219 10.96 0.35 0.57
CA TYR A 219 9.94 1.37 0.42
C TYR A 219 9.00 1.01 -0.72
N ALA A 220 7.77 1.47 -0.64
CA ALA A 220 6.77 1.31 -1.66
C ALA A 220 6.37 2.67 -2.23
N VAL A 221 5.97 2.67 -3.48
CA VAL A 221 5.64 3.84 -4.28
C VAL A 221 4.26 3.61 -4.86
N ALA A 222 3.28 4.39 -4.45
CA ALA A 222 1.93 4.30 -5.00
C ALA A 222 1.76 5.26 -6.19
N ALA A 223 1.02 4.80 -7.19
CA ALA A 223 0.48 5.70 -8.21
C ALA A 223 -0.64 6.54 -7.59
N SER A 224 -0.50 7.87 -7.69
CA SER A 224 -1.50 8.87 -7.28
C SER A 224 -2.75 8.81 -8.16
#